data_AF-A0A222F8K3-F1
#
_entry.id   AF-A0A222F8K3-F1
#
_cell.length_a   1.000
_cell.length_b   1.000
_cell.length_c   1.000
_cell.angle_alpha   90.00
_cell.angle_beta   90.00
_cell.angle_gamma   90.00
#
_symmetry.space_group_name_H-M   'P 1'
#
loop_
_entity.id
_entity.type
_entity.pdbx_description
1 polymer ?
#
loop_
_entity_poly.entity_id
_entity_poly.type
_entity_poly.pdbx_seq_one_letter_code
_entity_poly.pdbx_strand_id
1 'polypeptide(L)'
;MIALTYAIIAIVFVVLGIGGIMYLDQRFSKAVGDRPFVLKGRRIETDDPYVRRQFNKFYALRVAYSLGLLVLLFVVVSHVG
;
A
#
# COMPACT_ATOMS: atom_id res chain seq x y z
N MET A 1 9.57 -0.19 -29.86
CA MET A 1 8.99 0.95 -29.14
C MET A 1 7.95 0.51 -28.12
N ILE A 2 6.86 -0.16 -28.53
CA ILE A 2 5.82 -0.69 -27.63
C ILE A 2 6.35 -1.53 -26.45
N ALA A 3 7.22 -2.52 -26.72
CA ALA A 3 7.76 -3.38 -25.66
C ALA A 3 8.59 -2.63 -24.60
N LEU A 4 9.32 -1.58 -25.03
CA LEU A 4 10.09 -0.72 -24.12
C LEU A 4 9.16 0.09 -23.22
N THR A 5 8.07 0.62 -23.76
CA THR A 5 7.07 1.36 -22.99
C THR A 5 6.44 0.49 -21.91
N TYR A 6 6.03 -0.74 -22.25
CA TYR A 6 5.49 -1.69 -21.27
C TYR A 6 6.53 -2.11 -20.21
N ALA A 7 7.80 -2.25 -20.57
CA ALA A 7 8.86 -2.53 -19.60
C ALA A 7 9.04 -1.39 -18.60
N ILE A 8 9.01 -0.13 -19.05
CA ILE A 8 9.09 1.04 -18.17
C ILE A 8 7.87 1.10 -17.24
N ILE A 9 6.66 0.89 -17.78
CA ILE A 9 5.42 0.87 -16.99
C ILE A 9 5.52 -0.20 -15.90
N ALA A 10 5.98 -1.42 -16.23
CA ALA A 10 6.15 -2.49 -15.27
C ALA A 10 7.09 -2.10 -14.11
N ILE A 11 8.25 -1.51 -14.42
CA ILE A 11 9.22 -1.06 -13.41
C ILE A 11 8.58 0.01 -12.49
N VAL A 12 7.91 1.00 -13.07
CA VAL A 12 7.25 2.06 -12.30
C VAL A 12 6.18 1.49 -11.37
N PHE A 13 5.35 0.56 -11.84
CA PHE A 13 4.30 -0.05 -11.03
C PHE A 13 4.85 -0.94 -9.91
N VAL A 14 5.95 -1.65 -10.14
CA VAL A 14 6.63 -2.44 -9.09
C VAL A 14 7.16 -1.53 -7.99
N VAL A 15 7.84 -0.43 -8.37
CA VAL A 15 8.38 0.53 -7.41
C VAL A 15 7.26 1.22 -6.62
N LEU A 16 6.19 1.64 -7.29
CA LEU A 16 5.03 2.25 -6.63
C LEU A 16 4.29 1.26 -5.72
N GLY A 17 4.09 0.03 -6.18
CA GLY A 17 3.42 -1.01 -5.40
C GLY A 17 4.18 -1.32 -4.11
N ILE A 18 5.46 -1.68 -4.21
CA ILE A 18 6.28 -2.03 -3.05
C ILE A 18 6.54 -0.80 -2.18
N GLY A 19 7.01 0.30 -2.78
CA GLY A 19 7.38 1.51 -2.05
C GLY A 19 6.19 2.19 -1.38
N GLY A 20 5.03 2.22 -2.04
CA GLY A 20 3.81 2.81 -1.48
C GLY A 20 3.26 2.02 -0.30
N ILE A 21 3.30 0.68 -0.36
CA ILE A 21 2.92 -0.16 0.79
C ILE A 21 3.91 0.05 1.93
N MET A 22 5.22 -0.06 1.68
CA MET A 22 6.25 0.17 2.71
C MET A 22 6.12 1.56 3.37
N TYR A 23 5.78 2.59 2.60
CA TYR A 23 5.56 3.93 3.12
C TYR A 23 4.35 4.00 4.07
N LEU A 24 3.25 3.33 3.74
CA LEU A 24 2.07 3.23 4.59
C LEU A 24 2.37 2.44 5.87
N ASP A 25 3.17 1.37 5.78
CA ASP A 25 3.66 0.59 6.93
C ASP A 25 4.50 1.46 7.86
N GLN A 26 5.43 2.24 7.31
CA GLN A 26 6.26 3.17 8.09
C GLN A 26 5.41 4.26 8.76
N ARG A 27 4.41 4.81 8.07
CA ARG A 27 3.48 5.79 8.67
C ARG A 27 2.61 5.18 9.76
N PHE A 28 2.16 3.94 9.61
CA PHE A 28 1.45 3.21 10.66
C PHE A 28 2.34 3.06 11.90
N SER A 29 3.58 2.60 11.71
CA SER A 29 4.54 2.46 12.81
C SER A 29 4.78 3.79 13.55
N LYS A 30 4.92 4.90 12.82
CA LYS A 30 5.04 6.25 13.42
C LYS A 30 3.78 6.69 14.15
N ALA A 31 2.60 6.35 13.65
CA ALA A 31 1.32 6.73 14.25
C ALA A 31 1.01 5.94 15.53
N VAL A 32 1.48 4.70 15.62
CA VAL A 32 1.30 3.84 16.81
C VAL A 32 2.35 4.15 17.89
N GLY A 33 3.55 4.57 17.49
CA GLY A 33 4.63 4.94 18.42
C GLY A 33 5.10 3.75 19.26
N ASP A 34 5.36 3.97 20.55
CA ASP A 34 5.87 2.96 21.49
C ASP A 34 4.79 2.05 22.10
N ARG A 35 3.56 2.09 21.56
CA ARG A 35 2.47 1.27 22.11
C ARG A 35 2.71 -0.22 21.82
N PRO A 36 2.49 -1.12 22.77
CA PRO A 36 2.69 -2.54 22.56
C PRO A 36 1.61 -3.08 21.60
N PHE A 37 2.03 -3.68 20.50
CA PHE A 37 1.16 -4.39 19.58
C PHE A 37 1.86 -5.62 19.04
N VAL A 38 1.12 -6.70 18.81
CA VAL A 38 1.64 -7.91 18.18
C VAL A 38 0.92 -8.12 16.86
N LEU A 39 1.70 -8.23 15.78
CA LEU A 39 1.19 -8.62 14.47
C LEU A 39 1.28 -10.14 14.32
N LYS A 40 0.12 -10.81 14.28
CA LYS A 40 0.02 -12.22 13.88
C LYS A 40 -0.52 -12.31 12.45
N GLY A 41 0.38 -12.25 11.47
CA GLY A 41 0.03 -12.28 10.06
C GLY A 41 -0.84 -11.07 9.66
N ARG A 42 -2.12 -11.31 9.33
CA ARG A 42 -3.10 -10.24 9.00
C ARG A 42 -3.92 -9.75 10.19
N ARG A 43 -3.76 -10.32 11.38
CA ARG A 43 -4.48 -9.90 12.59
C ARG A 43 -3.55 -9.16 13.54
N ILE A 44 -4.05 -8.06 14.11
CA ILE A 44 -3.39 -7.36 15.20
C ILE A 44 -3.97 -7.84 16.52
N GLU A 45 -3.10 -8.29 17.42
CA GLU A 45 -3.44 -8.56 18.81
C GLU A 45 -2.97 -7.37 19.64
N THR A 46 -3.94 -6.63 20.17
CA THR A 46 -3.73 -5.45 21.00
C THR A 46 -5.01 -5.19 21.80
N ASP A 47 -4.86 -4.93 23.09
CA ASP A 47 -5.97 -4.51 23.96
C ASP A 47 -6.27 -3.01 23.82
N ASP A 48 -5.36 -2.25 23.20
CA ASP A 48 -5.49 -0.81 23.01
C ASP A 48 -6.45 -0.46 21.84
N PRO A 49 -7.59 0.22 22.12
CA PRO A 49 -8.55 0.61 21.09
C PRO A 49 -8.00 1.62 20.08
N TYR A 50 -6.99 2.42 20.45
CA TYR A 50 -6.35 3.37 19.53
C TYR A 50 -5.55 2.63 18.45
N VAL A 51 -4.73 1.67 18.84
CA VAL A 51 -3.90 0.86 17.92
C VAL A 51 -4.80 0.12 16.93
N ARG A 52 -5.91 -0.45 17.41
CA ARG A 52 -6.89 -1.15 16.57
C ARG A 52 -7.57 -0.22 15.56
N ARG A 53 -7.92 1.01 15.95
CA ARG A 53 -8.47 2.03 15.03
C ARG A 53 -7.45 2.46 13.99
N GLN A 54 -6.20 2.70 14.38
CA GLN A 54 -5.12 3.04 13.44
C GLN A 54 -4.87 1.89 12.47
N PHE A 55 -4.83 0.64 12.94
CA PHE A 55 -4.63 -0.52 12.09
C PHE A 55 -5.71 -0.61 11.01
N ASN A 56 -6.99 -0.50 11.38
CA ASN A 56 -8.09 -0.52 10.41
C ASN A 56 -8.00 0.64 9.41
N LYS A 57 -7.62 1.84 9.87
CA LYS A 57 -7.46 3.02 9.01
C LYS A 57 -6.33 2.82 7.99
N PHE A 58 -5.17 2.38 8.44
CA PHE A 58 -4.02 2.14 7.56
C PHE A 58 -4.25 0.93 6.64
N TYR A 59 -4.96 -0.10 7.11
CA TYR A 59 -5.39 -1.22 6.27
C TYR A 59 -6.32 -0.74 5.15
N ALA A 60 -7.33 0.09 5.46
CA ALA A 60 -8.20 0.70 4.46
C ALA A 60 -7.42 1.57 3.46
N LEU A 61 -6.44 2.35 3.93
CA LEU A 61 -5.54 3.13 3.07
C LEU A 61 -4.70 2.25 2.13
N ARG A 62 -4.16 1.12 2.61
CA ARG A 62 -3.42 0.16 1.76
C ARG A 62 -4.32 -0.42 0.67
N VAL A 63 -5.56 -0.79 1.02
CA VAL A 63 -6.54 -1.31 0.06
C VAL A 63 -6.88 -0.24 -0.98
N ALA A 64 -7.20 0.98 -0.54
CA ALA A 64 -7.51 2.10 -1.42
C ALA A 64 -6.34 2.44 -2.35
N TYR A 65 -5.11 2.44 -1.84
CA TYR A 65 -3.89 2.67 -2.63
C TYR A 65 -3.71 1.59 -3.70
N SER A 66 -3.91 0.32 -3.34
CA SER A 66 -3.80 -0.81 -4.27
C SER A 66 -4.87 -0.74 -5.37
N LEU A 67 -6.11 -0.39 -5.01
CA LEU A 67 -7.18 -0.15 -5.98
C LEU A 67 -6.86 1.04 -6.90
N GLY A 68 -6.32 2.13 -6.34
CA GLY A 68 -5.88 3.29 -7.12
C GLY A 68 -4.79 2.94 -8.13
N LEU A 69 -3.82 2.10 -7.75
CA LEU A 69 -2.81 1.59 -8.68
C LEU A 69 -3.43 0.75 -9.80
N LEU A 70 -4.41 -0.11 -9.50
CA LEU A 70 -5.09 -0.88 -10.54
C LEU A 70 -5.82 0.02 -11.55
N VAL A 71 -6.52 1.05 -11.08
CA VAL A 71 -7.18 2.03 -11.96
C VAL A 71 -6.15 2.77 -12.80
N LEU A 72 -5.06 3.24 -12.19
CA LEU A 72 -3.99 3.92 -12.91
C LEU A 72 -3.38 3.03 -13.99
N LEU A 73 -3.17 1.74 -13.71
CA LEU A 73 -2.63 0.79 -14.68
C LEU A 73 -3.57 0.68 -15.89
N PHE A 74 -4.87 0.51 -15.65
CA PHE A 74 -5.87 0.48 -16.72
C PHE A 74 -5.86 1.74 -17.57
N VAL A 75 -5.78 2.91 -16.93
CA VAL A 75 -5.73 4.20 -17.63
C VAL A 75 -4.48 4.30 -18.49
N VAL A 76 -3.31 4.02 -17.93
CA VAL A 76 -2.03 4.12 -18.64
C VAL A 76 -2.00 3.16 -19.82
N VAL A 77 -2.39 1.91 -19.63
CA VAL A 77 -2.40 0.90 -20.72
C VAL A 77 -3.39 1.29 -21.82
N SER A 78 -4.55 1.86 -21.48
CA SER A 78 -5.53 2.33 -22.46
C SER A 78 -5.03 3.47 -23.36
N HIS A 79 -4.01 4.23 -22.95
CA HIS A 79 -3.42 5.33 -23.74
C HIS A 79 -2.14 4.93 -24.49
N VAL A 80 -1.62 3.72 -24.26
CA VAL A 80 -0.38 3.21 -24.88
C VAL A 80 -0.69 2.36 -26.14
N GLY A 81 -1.97 2.29 -26.54
CA GLY A 81 -2.46 1.65 -27.77
C GLY A 81 -2.33 2.53 -29.00
#